data_AF-A0A934IXE3-F1
#
_entry.id   AF-A0A934IXE3-F1
#
_cell.length_a   1.000
_cell.length_b   1.000
_cell.length_c   1.000
_cell.angle_alpha   90.00
_cell.angle_beta   90.00
_cell.angle_gamma   90.00
#
_symmetry.space_group_name_H-M   'P 1'
#
loop_
_entity.id
_entity.type
_entity.pdbx_description
1 polymer ?
#
loop_
_entity_poly.entity_id
_entity_poly.type
_entity_poly.pdbx_seq_one_letter_code
_entity_poly.pdbx_strand_id
1 'polypeptide(L)'
;MMTTDLPEQQMQESTSCDREVWNVREVRLRLPRAGISALKQKADADDISVNALIARYIDQGLKADARAGLFELASWFRDYLRPKGGRDSRAKSTIDELDFT
;
A
#
# COMPACT_ATOMS: atom_id res chain seq x y z
N MET A 1 15.25 -4.28 -55.27
CA MET A 1 15.69 -5.11 -54.13
C MET A 1 15.55 -4.25 -52.90
N MET A 2 14.50 -4.49 -52.11
CA MET A 2 14.21 -3.74 -50.87
C MET A 2 14.77 -4.53 -49.70
N THR A 3 15.67 -3.93 -48.93
CA THR A 3 16.13 -4.44 -47.63
C THR A 3 15.25 -3.84 -46.54
N THR A 4 14.36 -4.66 -45.99
CA THR A 4 13.59 -4.36 -44.78
C THR A 4 14.40 -4.83 -43.58
N ASP A 5 15.10 -3.91 -42.92
CA ASP A 5 15.63 -4.11 -41.57
C ASP A 5 14.67 -3.42 -40.59
N LEU A 6 13.87 -4.23 -39.90
CA LEU A 6 13.07 -3.82 -38.74
C LEU A 6 13.91 -4.16 -37.49
N PRO A 7 14.33 -3.18 -36.68
CA PRO A 7 15.02 -3.50 -35.44
C PRO A 7 14.02 -3.99 -34.38
N GLU A 8 14.44 -5.11 -33.79
CA GLU A 8 13.95 -5.82 -32.62
C GLU A 8 13.15 -4.95 -31.64
N GLN A 9 11.90 -5.38 -31.42
CA GLN A 9 11.09 -4.94 -30.30
C GLN A 9 11.84 -5.26 -29.01
N GLN A 10 12.33 -4.21 -28.34
CA GLN A 10 12.76 -4.28 -26.95
C GLN A 10 11.62 -4.92 -26.14
N MET A 11 11.88 -6.15 -25.68
CA MET A 11 11.00 -6.90 -24.80
C MET A 11 10.63 -6.03 -23.61
N GLN A 12 9.34 -5.75 -23.52
CA GLN A 12 8.67 -5.08 -22.42
C GLN A 12 8.94 -5.82 -21.10
N GLU A 13 9.98 -5.42 -20.38
CA GLU A 13 10.16 -5.70 -18.95
C GLU A 13 9.33 -4.77 -18.05
N SER A 14 8.23 -4.22 -18.57
CA SER A 14 7.40 -3.22 -17.87
C SER A 14 6.04 -3.73 -17.42
N THR A 15 5.70 -5.02 -17.59
CA THR A 15 4.31 -5.49 -17.41
C THR A 15 4.05 -6.37 -16.19
N SER A 16 5.07 -6.74 -15.41
CA SER A 16 4.88 -7.58 -14.22
C SER A 16 4.18 -6.82 -13.09
N CYS A 17 4.72 -5.66 -12.69
CA CYS A 17 4.14 -4.86 -11.60
C CYS A 17 2.74 -4.30 -11.94
N ASP A 18 2.49 -3.97 -13.20
CA ASP A 18 1.21 -3.37 -13.62
C ASP A 18 0.05 -4.37 -13.64
N ARG A 19 0.31 -5.68 -13.71
CA ARG A 19 -0.76 -6.70 -13.73
C ARG A 19 -1.26 -7.09 -12.34
N GLU A 20 -0.44 -6.97 -11.30
CA GLU A 20 -0.77 -7.45 -9.95
C GLU A 20 -1.66 -6.47 -9.16
N VAL A 21 -1.54 -5.17 -9.41
CA VAL A 21 -2.34 -4.11 -8.75
C VAL A 21 -3.85 -4.26 -9.03
N TRP A 22 -4.24 -4.94 -10.12
CA TRP A 22 -5.63 -5.13 -10.54
C TRP A 22 -6.44 -6.08 -9.64
N ASN A 23 -5.79 -6.84 -8.76
CA ASN A 23 -6.46 -7.81 -7.90
C ASN A 23 -6.64 -7.33 -6.44
N VAL A 24 -6.62 -6.01 -6.21
CA VAL A 24 -6.96 -5.42 -4.90
C VAL A 24 -8.44 -5.05 -4.88
N ARG A 25 -9.18 -5.54 -3.86
CA ARG A 25 -10.54 -5.10 -3.57
C ARG A 25 -10.55 -4.19 -2.35
N GLU A 26 -11.06 -2.97 -2.50
CA GLU A 26 -11.21 -2.04 -1.38
C GLU A 26 -12.36 -2.46 -0.45
N VAL A 27 -12.09 -2.45 0.85
CA VAL A 27 -13.07 -2.73 1.91
C VAL A 27 -13.14 -1.53 2.86
N ARG A 28 -14.36 -1.03 3.11
CA ARG A 28 -14.59 0.06 4.05
C ARG A 28 -14.86 -0.49 5.46
N LEU A 29 -13.98 -0.18 6.40
CA LEU A 29 -14.12 -0.53 7.81
C LEU A 29 -14.58 0.69 8.61
N ARG A 30 -15.60 0.50 9.47
CA ARG A 30 -16.03 1.52 10.43
C ARG A 30 -15.44 1.20 11.79
N LEU A 31 -14.71 2.14 12.37
CA LEU A 31 -14.06 2.00 13.68
C LEU A 31 -14.38 3.21 14.56
N PRO A 32 -14.42 3.05 15.90
CA PRO A 32 -14.49 4.18 16.82
C PRO A 32 -13.34 5.16 16.60
N ARG A 33 -13.57 6.46 16.80
CA ARG A 33 -12.54 7.50 16.63
C ARG A 33 -11.28 7.20 17.44
N ALA A 34 -11.43 6.75 18.69
CA ALA A 34 -10.30 6.37 19.54
C ALA A 34 -9.46 5.23 18.94
N GLY A 35 -10.11 4.24 18.31
CA GLY A 35 -9.43 3.15 17.63
C GLY A 35 -8.63 3.63 16.41
N ILE A 36 -9.21 4.53 15.61
CA ILE A 36 -8.49 5.15 14.48
C ILE A 36 -7.28 5.94 14.98
N SER A 37 -7.41 6.70 16.06
CA SER A 37 -6.30 7.46 16.64
C SER A 37 -5.16 6.55 17.11
N ALA A 38 -5.47 5.45 17.79
CA ALA A 38 -4.48 4.47 18.23
C ALA A 38 -3.74 3.82 17.04
N LEU A 39 -4.48 3.45 15.98
CA LEU A 39 -3.88 2.92 14.75
C LEU A 39 -2.95 3.93 14.06
N LYS A 40 -3.34 5.21 14.02
CA LYS A 40 -2.49 6.28 13.47
C LYS A 40 -1.20 6.44 14.27
N GLN A 41 -1.28 6.56 15.59
CA GLN A 41 -0.11 6.68 16.47
C GLN A 41 0.86 5.52 16.29
N LYS A 42 0.34 4.29 16.21
CA LYS A 42 1.17 3.10 15.99
C LYS A 42 1.79 3.07 14.59
N ALA A 43 1.03 3.41 13.56
CA ALA A 43 1.52 3.46 12.19
C ALA A 43 2.63 4.53 12.04
N ASP A 44 2.46 5.68 12.69
CA ASP A 44 3.47 6.75 12.72
C ASP A 44 4.74 6.30 13.45
N ALA A 45 4.60 5.62 14.60
CA ALA A 45 5.74 5.08 15.34
C ALA A 45 6.52 4.01 14.57
N ASP A 46 5.83 3.25 13.71
CA ASP A 46 6.42 2.20 12.88
C ASP A 46 6.86 2.70 11.49
N ASP A 47 6.71 4.00 11.20
CA ASP A 47 6.95 4.65 9.89
C ASP A 47 6.28 3.93 8.70
N ILE A 48 4.99 3.61 8.85
CA ILE A 48 4.17 2.95 7.83
C ILE A 48 2.82 3.63 7.64
N SER A 49 2.09 3.27 6.58
CA SER A 49 0.70 3.68 6.41
C SER A 49 -0.23 2.93 7.39
N VAL A 50 -1.37 3.53 7.71
CA VAL A 50 -2.42 2.86 8.50
C VAL A 50 -2.90 1.58 7.81
N ASN A 51 -2.99 1.59 6.47
CA ASN A 51 -3.37 0.40 5.70
C ASN A 51 -2.33 -0.71 5.81
N ALA A 52 -1.03 -0.38 5.79
CA ALA A 52 0.04 -1.35 6.03
C ALA A 52 -0.04 -1.95 7.43
N LEU A 53 -0.33 -1.13 8.45
CA LEU A 53 -0.53 -1.61 9.81
C LEU A 53 -1.73 -2.56 9.92
N ILE A 54 -2.88 -2.18 9.34
CA ILE A 54 -4.08 -3.02 9.33
C ILE A 54 -3.81 -4.34 8.62
N ALA A 55 -3.15 -4.34 7.46
CA ALA A 55 -2.79 -5.55 6.75
C ALA A 55 -1.88 -6.48 7.58
N ARG A 56 -0.94 -5.91 8.36
CA ARG A 56 -0.11 -6.68 9.30
C ARG A 56 -0.95 -7.33 10.40
N TYR A 57 -1.91 -6.60 10.98
CA TYR A 57 -2.80 -7.18 11.98
C TYR A 57 -3.70 -8.28 11.41
N ILE A 58 -4.18 -8.12 10.17
CA ILE A 58 -4.93 -9.17 9.48
C ILE A 58 -4.05 -10.40 9.23
N ASP A 59 -2.83 -10.23 8.73
CA ASP A 59 -1.86 -11.32 8.52
C ASP A 59 -1.57 -12.08 9.82
N GLN A 60 -1.35 -11.35 10.91
CA GLN A 60 -1.12 -11.93 12.24
C GLN A 60 -2.34 -12.69 12.76
N GLY A 61 -3.55 -12.13 12.61
CA GLY A 61 -4.79 -12.77 13.01
C GLY A 61 -5.05 -14.07 12.24
N LEU A 62 -4.84 -14.07 10.92
CA LEU A 62 -4.97 -15.27 10.09
C LEU A 62 -3.99 -16.37 10.51
N LYS A 63 -2.72 -16.01 10.76
CA LYS A 63 -1.69 -16.95 11.21
C LYS A 63 -1.98 -17.52 12.60
N ALA A 64 -2.47 -16.69 13.52
CA ALA A 64 -2.89 -17.13 14.85
C ALA A 64 -4.02 -18.18 14.77
N ASP A 65 -4.88 -18.07 13.76
CA ASP A 65 -5.94 -19.03 13.44
C ASP A 65 -5.47 -20.21 12.57
N ALA A 66 -4.15 -20.42 12.43
CA ALA A 66 -3.53 -21.46 11.60
C ALA A 66 -3.97 -21.42 10.12
N ARG A 67 -4.30 -20.23 9.60
CA ARG A 67 -4.60 -19.99 8.19
C ARG A 67 -3.39 -19.41 7.48
N ALA A 68 -3.38 -19.54 6.15
CA ALA A 68 -2.40 -18.86 5.31
C ALA A 68 -2.47 -17.34 5.55
N GLY A 69 -1.31 -16.73 5.80
CA GLY A 69 -1.21 -15.30 6.01
C GLY A 69 -1.56 -14.48 4.76
N LEU A 70 -1.94 -13.23 4.94
CA LEU A 70 -2.22 -12.32 3.82
C LEU A 70 -0.99 -12.17 2.90
N PHE A 71 0.21 -12.12 3.48
CA PHE A 71 1.45 -12.00 2.69
C PHE A 71 1.97 -13.33 2.14
N GLU A 72 1.39 -14.45 2.57
CA GLU A 72 1.65 -15.76 1.95
C GLU A 72 0.73 -15.95 0.73
N LEU A 73 -0.52 -15.50 0.84
CA LEU A 73 -1.48 -15.50 -0.26
C LEU A 73 -1.10 -14.52 -1.38
N ALA A 74 -0.49 -13.38 -1.03
CA ALA A 74 -0.03 -12.37 -1.97
C ALA A 74 1.28 -11.73 -1.47
N SER A 75 2.42 -12.31 -1.84
CA SER A 75 3.74 -11.82 -1.41
C SER A 75 4.04 -10.39 -1.87
N TRP A 76 3.61 -10.03 -3.08
CA TRP A 76 3.73 -8.69 -3.66
C TRP A 76 2.97 -7.61 -2.87
N PHE A 77 1.93 -7.99 -2.14
CA PHE A 77 1.06 -7.06 -1.43
C PHE A 77 1.77 -6.33 -0.29
N ARG A 78 2.86 -6.92 0.24
CA ARG A 78 3.71 -6.27 1.24
C ARG A 78 4.33 -4.97 0.72
N ASP A 79 4.77 -4.98 -0.54
CA ASP A 79 5.45 -3.85 -1.16
C ASP A 79 4.46 -2.80 -1.66
N TYR A 80 3.27 -3.23 -2.10
CA TYR A 80 2.15 -2.35 -2.45
C TYR A 80 1.75 -1.40 -1.31
N LEU A 81 1.91 -1.82 -0.05
CA LEU A 81 1.44 -1.06 1.13
C LEU A 81 2.48 -0.06 1.70
N ARG A 82 3.72 -0.01 1.19
CA ARG A 82 4.85 0.74 1.76
C ARG A 82 5.17 2.05 0.99
N PRO A 83 5.83 3.05 1.62
CA PRO A 83 5.60 3.78 2.88
C PRO A 83 4.96 5.17 2.61
N LYS A 84 4.88 6.06 3.62
CA LYS A 84 4.41 7.47 3.57
C LYS A 84 5.23 8.42 2.65
N GLY A 85 5.71 7.93 1.51
CA GLY A 85 6.51 8.68 0.53
C GLY A 85 6.34 8.22 -0.92
N GLY A 86 5.32 7.40 -1.22
CA GLY A 86 4.97 7.01 -2.59
C GLY A 86 3.93 7.96 -3.19
N ARG A 87 4.39 8.83 -4.11
CA ARG A 87 3.66 9.83 -4.94
C ARG A 87 3.14 11.12 -4.30
N ASP A 88 2.87 11.21 -3.00
CA ASP A 88 2.28 12.42 -2.39
C ASP A 88 3.06 13.01 -1.18
N SER A 89 4.40 13.03 -1.24
CA SER A 89 5.26 13.78 -0.28
C SER A 89 5.10 15.32 -0.37
N ARG A 90 3.98 15.82 -0.89
CA ARG A 90 3.64 17.25 -0.93
C ARG A 90 2.22 17.53 -0.43
N ALA A 91 1.82 16.90 0.67
CA ALA A 91 0.82 17.48 1.55
C ALA A 91 1.52 18.11 2.78
N LYS A 92 2.39 19.10 2.52
CA LYS A 92 2.60 20.19 3.48
C LYS A 92 1.30 21.00 3.47
N SER A 93 0.25 20.47 4.10
CA SER A 93 -0.86 21.30 4.53
C SER A 93 -0.31 22.11 5.70
N THR A 94 0.08 23.34 5.38
CA THR A 94 0.10 24.47 6.29
C THR A 94 -1.07 24.30 7.26
N ILE A 95 -0.77 23.91 8.51
CA ILE A 95 -1.72 24.12 9.59
C ILE A 95 -1.58 25.60 9.88
N ASP A 96 -2.39 26.40 9.18
CA ASP A 96 -2.76 27.70 9.66
C ASP A 96 -3.46 27.48 11.01
N GLU A 97 -2.75 27.87 12.04
CA GLU A 97 -3.25 28.55 13.24
C GLU A 97 -4.76 28.88 13.14
N LEU A 98 -5.59 28.04 13.75
CA LEU A 98 -6.93 28.44 14.16
C LEU A 98 -6.97 28.37 15.68
N ASP A 99 -6.61 29.54 16.21
CA ASP A 99 -6.92 30.03 17.54
C ASP A 99 -8.40 29.78 17.85
N PHE A 100 -8.68 29.10 18.95
CA PHE A 100 -10.04 29.00 19.51
C PHE A 100 -10.03 29.77 20.83
N THR A 101 -10.26 31.08 20.73
CA THR A 101 -10.88 31.89 21.79
C THR A 101 -12.38 31.96 21.58
#